data_AF-A0A9J7IZT5-F1
#
_entry.id   AF-A0A9J7IZT5-F1
#
_cell.length_a   1.000
_cell.length_b   1.000
_cell.length_c   1.000
_cell.angle_alpha   90.00
_cell.angle_beta   90.00
_cell.angle_gamma   90.00
#
_symmetry.space_group_name_H-M   'P 1'
#
loop_
_entity.id
_entity.type
_entity.pdbx_description
1 polymer ?
#
loop_
_entity_poly.entity_id
_entity_poly.type
_entity_poly.pdbx_seq_one_letter_code
_entity_poly.pdbx_strand_id
1 'polypeptide(L)'
;MNELPENSNNSGGNDLETLDYLRGVKSSTCLLLPTTPSPTPLDFKHPLSEEMGDRPFLTLNDEPNMVNLQTDASAGDSSSSGDSSSVVQDPVSAQLINNISMLDYQTLSKNGDLIMGQTEDCKLNGNHNVNGRKLPSFVNWNWSVIRKVLLWIVLSGLIACLGAIIGMVITIPKECNPDLPWYQGKVFYEVFPASFKDSNNDGMGDLKGLLKKLDYIQDLGASAIRLNYIYQAQKYPEQYYNITSLVQIDRSVGVLKDFRDLINEVHNRNMSLILDLPVVSMAKPDSSSNFTQAVLISNETITNFVDPTSAAIIFWSSEKVDGFYLKDLEQFVDDISFPRTLQMWKQAMGYDKILIASESAYEKAKGGALNVLLSRVDLIDVHLDLHEGISGLKNRIDNVIKGSLWAKPHYPWVHWNIGSIHNERIATKHVNNTLVLTALELVLPGTVSIFYGDEIGLAGLGDIEGDFHEHKDVNNVVSMSFSNEKNTAVILPWNSNSEREPSYHFLEVIKMFTKVRLETPTIYLRSIYKEGNNLKNMEIRKTEENLFVIERWYPRRNTCVFVGNLGSKSITTDLSTMFYGGTVLAGTNSSLVGQVLYFEKITFPPNSAIILKLEK
;
A
#
# COMPACT_ATOMS: atom_id res chain seq x y z
N MET A 1 -31.32 28.00 44.23
CA MET A 1 -32.60 27.58 44.83
C MET A 1 -33.45 27.04 43.70
N ASN A 2 -33.84 25.78 43.84
CA ASN A 2 -34.75 24.96 43.02
C ASN A 2 -34.16 24.13 41.87
N GLU A 3 -34.61 22.88 41.92
CA GLU A 3 -34.16 21.63 41.33
C GLU A 3 -34.76 21.36 39.94
N LEU A 4 -34.02 20.60 39.12
CA LEU A 4 -34.37 19.46 38.22
C LEU A 4 -35.85 19.25 37.77
N PRO A 5 -36.11 18.72 36.54
CA PRO A 5 -35.76 17.32 36.25
C PRO A 5 -35.37 16.92 34.83
N GLU A 6 -34.75 15.73 34.78
CA GLU A 6 -34.52 14.86 33.64
C GLU A 6 -35.79 14.62 32.80
N ASN A 7 -35.62 14.52 31.48
CA ASN A 7 -36.56 13.82 30.63
C ASN A 7 -35.79 13.05 29.55
N SER A 8 -35.73 11.74 29.72
CA SER A 8 -35.39 10.76 28.71
C SER A 8 -36.59 10.54 27.79
N ASN A 9 -36.37 10.64 26.47
CA ASN A 9 -37.09 9.82 25.48
C ASN A 9 -36.49 9.99 24.07
N ASN A 10 -35.97 8.87 23.56
CA ASN A 10 -36.05 8.39 22.19
C ASN A 10 -36.11 9.41 21.04
N SER A 11 -34.96 9.59 20.37
CA SER A 11 -34.92 9.73 18.92
C SER A 11 -33.94 8.70 18.36
N GLY A 12 -34.43 7.46 18.23
CA GLY A 12 -33.85 6.49 17.31
C GLY A 12 -34.06 7.01 15.89
N GLY A 13 -32.97 7.45 15.27
CA GLY A 13 -32.99 8.08 13.96
C GLY A 13 -31.78 8.98 13.83
N ASN A 14 -30.67 8.40 13.36
CA ASN A 14 -29.55 9.05 12.65
C ASN A 14 -28.39 8.08 12.37
N ASP A 15 -28.45 6.83 12.85
CA ASP A 15 -27.41 5.82 12.57
C ASP A 15 -27.43 5.25 11.14
N LEU A 16 -28.36 5.70 10.28
CA LEU A 16 -28.41 5.29 8.87
C LEU A 16 -27.70 6.27 7.93
N GLU A 17 -27.52 7.55 8.30
CA GLU A 17 -26.81 8.55 7.48
C GLU A 17 -25.30 8.61 7.76
N THR A 18 -24.84 8.09 8.90
CA THR A 18 -23.41 7.94 9.21
C THR A 18 -22.78 6.71 8.56
N LEU A 19 -23.59 5.77 8.06
CA LEU A 19 -23.15 4.52 7.46
C LEU A 19 -22.78 4.67 5.97
N ASP A 20 -23.35 5.64 5.26
CA ASP A 20 -23.02 5.96 3.86
C ASP A 20 -21.69 6.71 3.69
N TYR A 21 -21.10 7.19 4.79
CA TYR A 21 -19.79 7.85 4.83
C TYR A 21 -18.62 6.88 5.07
N LEU A 22 -18.86 5.58 5.24
CA LEU A 22 -17.83 4.54 5.28
C LEU A 22 -17.27 4.29 3.88
N ARG A 23 -16.53 5.29 3.40
CA ARG A 23 -15.78 5.30 2.16
C ARG A 23 -14.88 4.08 2.06
N GLY A 24 -15.25 3.16 1.16
CA GLY A 24 -14.36 2.26 0.40
C GLY A 24 -13.60 1.18 1.16
N VAL A 25 -13.08 1.46 2.36
CA VAL A 25 -12.27 0.53 3.14
C VAL A 25 -13.20 -0.44 3.86
N LYS A 26 -13.72 -1.42 3.10
CA LYS A 26 -14.26 -2.64 3.71
C LYS A 26 -13.17 -3.19 4.61
N SER A 27 -13.48 -3.38 5.90
CA SER A 27 -12.63 -4.13 6.82
C SER A 27 -12.10 -5.35 6.08
N SER A 28 -10.78 -5.56 6.05
CA SER A 28 -10.16 -6.66 5.31
C SER A 28 -11.04 -7.90 5.45
N THR A 29 -11.70 -8.32 4.36
CA THR A 29 -12.72 -9.39 4.36
C THR A 29 -12.11 -10.76 4.65
N CYS A 30 -10.85 -10.78 5.06
CA CYS A 30 -10.17 -11.96 5.54
C CYS A 30 -10.81 -12.34 6.86
N LEU A 31 -11.68 -13.35 6.78
CA LEU A 31 -12.20 -14.11 7.91
C LEU A 31 -11.07 -14.28 8.93
N LEU A 32 -11.15 -13.50 10.00
CA LEU A 32 -10.36 -13.71 11.17
C LEU A 32 -10.92 -14.99 11.77
N LEU A 33 -10.24 -16.12 11.54
CA LEU A 33 -10.36 -17.22 12.48
C LEU A 33 -10.09 -16.60 13.86
N PRO A 34 -11.01 -16.72 14.83
CA PRO A 34 -10.74 -16.30 16.19
C PRO A 34 -9.48 -17.06 16.63
N THR A 35 -8.58 -16.38 17.34
CA THR A 35 -7.33 -16.92 17.90
C THR A 35 -6.16 -17.14 16.91
N THR A 36 -5.45 -16.05 16.60
CA THR A 36 -3.97 -16.12 16.62
C THR A 36 -3.51 -15.02 17.58
N PRO A 37 -2.97 -15.35 18.77
CA PRO A 37 -2.40 -14.34 19.63
C PRO A 37 -1.26 -13.63 18.89
N SER A 38 -1.14 -12.33 19.12
CA SER A 38 0.05 -11.55 18.80
C SER A 38 1.30 -12.30 19.29
N PRO A 39 2.43 -12.26 18.56
CA PRO A 39 3.66 -12.83 19.09
C PRO A 39 4.04 -12.03 20.35
N THR A 40 3.83 -12.64 21.51
CA THR A 40 4.57 -12.29 22.72
C THR A 40 6.06 -12.53 22.46
N PRO A 41 6.96 -11.74 23.06
CA PRO A 41 8.40 -11.88 22.86
C PRO A 41 8.83 -13.25 23.37
N LEU A 42 9.05 -14.19 22.45
CA LEU A 42 9.60 -15.50 22.76
C LEU A 42 11.11 -15.36 22.83
N ASP A 43 11.60 -15.42 24.06
CA ASP A 43 13.00 -15.63 24.42
C ASP A 43 13.43 -17.02 23.90
N PHE A 44 13.97 -17.05 22.68
CA PHE A 44 14.50 -18.27 22.08
C PHE A 44 15.89 -18.56 22.65
N LYS A 45 15.95 -19.38 23.70
CA LYS A 45 17.16 -20.18 23.96
C LYS A 45 17.16 -21.40 23.06
N HIS A 46 18.11 -21.44 22.12
CA HIS A 46 18.38 -22.59 21.27
C HIS A 46 18.99 -23.75 22.10
N PRO A 47 18.53 -25.01 21.98
CA PRO A 47 18.96 -26.12 22.83
C PRO A 47 20.29 -26.77 22.42
N LEU A 48 21.04 -26.16 21.51
CA LEU A 48 22.40 -26.59 21.15
C LEU A 48 23.31 -25.36 21.11
N SER A 49 23.72 -24.94 22.30
CA SER A 49 24.95 -24.17 22.48
C SER A 49 26.01 -25.13 23.02
N GLU A 50 26.85 -25.66 22.15
CA GLU A 50 28.25 -25.92 22.44
C GLU A 50 29.00 -26.13 21.12
N GLU A 51 30.28 -25.77 21.19
CA GLU A 51 31.23 -25.43 20.14
C GLU A 51 31.36 -26.44 18.99
N MET A 52 31.79 -25.98 17.80
CA MET A 52 33.08 -26.31 17.19
C MET A 52 33.08 -26.10 15.65
N GLY A 53 34.07 -25.34 15.16
CA GLY A 53 34.75 -25.68 13.90
C GLY A 53 34.64 -24.70 12.74
N ASP A 54 35.62 -23.79 12.65
CA ASP A 54 35.97 -23.02 11.45
C ASP A 54 36.09 -23.89 10.19
N ARG A 55 35.39 -23.52 9.11
CA ARG A 55 35.77 -23.82 7.72
C ARG A 55 35.45 -22.63 6.80
N PRO A 56 36.27 -22.38 5.75
CA PRO A 56 36.47 -21.03 5.21
C PRO A 56 35.41 -20.56 4.21
N PHE A 57 35.29 -19.24 4.19
CA PHE A 57 34.40 -18.36 3.43
C PHE A 57 34.63 -18.37 1.91
N LEU A 58 33.55 -18.13 1.14
CA LEU A 58 33.60 -17.78 -0.28
C LEU A 58 33.56 -16.25 -0.45
N THR A 59 34.60 -15.70 -1.06
CA THR A 59 34.69 -14.30 -1.50
C THR A 59 34.11 -14.14 -2.91
N LEU A 60 33.43 -13.02 -3.17
CA LEU A 60 32.96 -12.60 -4.49
C LEU A 60 34.17 -12.25 -5.39
N ASN A 61 34.78 -13.24 -6.05
CA ASN A 61 35.53 -13.15 -7.32
C ASN A 61 36.16 -14.52 -7.65
N ASP A 62 35.61 -15.23 -8.66
CA ASP A 62 36.34 -15.81 -9.81
C ASP A 62 35.51 -16.91 -10.51
N GLU A 63 35.62 -16.92 -11.84
CA GLU A 63 34.93 -17.76 -12.82
C GLU A 63 35.49 -19.21 -12.94
N PRO A 64 34.80 -20.13 -13.66
CA PRO A 64 34.77 -21.56 -13.32
C PRO A 64 35.87 -22.38 -14.01
N ASN A 65 36.42 -23.38 -13.32
CA ASN A 65 37.07 -24.51 -13.97
C ASN A 65 36.80 -25.84 -13.24
N MET A 66 36.39 -26.82 -14.05
CA MET A 66 35.99 -28.19 -13.71
C MET A 66 37.09 -28.99 -13.01
N VAL A 67 36.74 -29.74 -11.96
CA VAL A 67 37.37 -31.04 -11.64
C VAL A 67 36.36 -32.00 -11.00
N ASN A 68 36.19 -33.16 -11.64
CA ASN A 68 35.46 -34.35 -11.17
C ASN A 68 36.11 -34.97 -9.93
N LEU A 69 35.32 -35.54 -9.02
CA LEU A 69 35.81 -36.59 -8.13
C LEU A 69 34.78 -37.68 -7.86
N GLN A 70 35.26 -38.90 -8.11
CA GLN A 70 34.56 -40.18 -8.16
C GLN A 70 34.12 -40.67 -6.78
N THR A 71 32.98 -41.34 -6.79
CA THR A 71 32.47 -42.24 -5.75
C THR A 71 33.19 -43.60 -5.84
N ASP A 72 33.88 -44.00 -4.77
CA ASP A 72 34.29 -45.38 -4.55
C ASP A 72 33.44 -46.01 -3.45
N ALA A 73 32.85 -47.16 -3.81
CA ALA A 73 32.12 -48.05 -2.94
C ALA A 73 33.09 -48.98 -2.20
N SER A 74 32.83 -49.26 -0.93
CA SER A 74 33.29 -50.51 -0.31
C SER A 74 32.33 -50.95 0.80
N ALA A 75 31.95 -52.22 0.70
CA ALA A 75 31.04 -52.94 1.58
C ALA A 75 31.76 -53.44 2.84
N GLY A 76 31.00 -53.66 3.91
CA GLY A 76 31.45 -54.34 5.12
C GLY A 76 30.27 -54.70 6.01
N ASP A 77 29.93 -55.98 6.03
CA ASP A 77 28.87 -56.61 6.81
C ASP A 77 29.05 -56.45 8.33
N SER A 78 27.95 -56.27 9.08
CA SER A 78 27.65 -57.07 10.27
C SER A 78 26.30 -56.70 10.92
N SER A 79 25.75 -57.71 11.58
CA SER A 79 24.37 -57.99 11.95
C SER A 79 23.92 -57.50 13.35
N SER A 80 22.59 -57.43 13.52
CA SER A 80 21.83 -57.54 14.80
C SER A 80 21.99 -56.37 15.77
N SER A 81 20.98 -55.61 16.19
CA SER A 81 19.76 -55.96 16.95
C SER A 81 18.97 -54.65 17.10
N GLY A 82 17.64 -54.64 17.07
CA GLY A 82 16.86 -54.64 18.31
C GLY A 82 17.10 -53.37 19.13
N ASP A 83 16.30 -52.32 18.93
CA ASP A 83 15.54 -51.67 20.00
C ASP A 83 14.79 -50.43 19.51
N SER A 84 13.51 -50.39 19.87
CA SER A 84 12.60 -49.26 19.71
C SER A 84 12.64 -48.42 20.98
N SER A 85 12.80 -47.10 20.86
CA SER A 85 12.51 -46.15 21.93
C SER A 85 11.67 -44.99 21.40
N SER A 86 10.35 -45.22 21.39
CA SER A 86 9.33 -44.18 21.42
C SER A 86 8.89 -43.96 22.87
N VAL A 87 9.06 -42.74 23.38
CA VAL A 87 8.39 -42.21 24.59
C VAL A 87 8.18 -40.72 24.24
N VAL A 88 7.05 -40.04 24.45
CA VAL A 88 6.03 -40.06 25.49
C VAL A 88 4.75 -39.45 24.91
N GLN A 89 3.58 -40.08 25.09
CA GLN A 89 2.35 -39.39 25.51
C GLN A 89 1.34 -40.40 26.07
N ASP A 90 0.73 -40.01 27.19
CA ASP A 90 0.08 -40.85 28.18
C ASP A 90 -1.23 -41.56 27.75
N PRO A 91 -1.61 -42.66 28.43
CA PRO A 91 -2.77 -43.48 28.12
C PRO A 91 -3.94 -43.24 29.11
N VAL A 92 -5.05 -42.67 28.65
CA VAL A 92 -6.35 -42.82 29.32
C VAL A 92 -7.44 -43.01 28.28
N SER A 93 -7.62 -44.25 27.78
CA SER A 93 -8.87 -44.76 27.16
C SER A 93 -8.76 -46.11 26.40
N ALA A 94 -7.76 -46.96 26.65
CA ALA A 94 -7.58 -48.21 25.87
C ALA A 94 -7.54 -49.52 26.68
N GLN A 95 -8.20 -49.60 27.84
CA GLN A 95 -8.25 -50.82 28.66
C GLN A 95 -9.59 -51.61 28.63
N LEU A 96 -10.40 -51.47 27.58
CA LEU A 96 -11.71 -52.15 27.53
C LEU A 96 -11.97 -53.06 26.32
N ILE A 97 -10.98 -53.34 25.45
CA ILE A 97 -11.26 -54.07 24.19
C ILE A 97 -10.52 -55.43 24.03
N ASN A 98 -9.63 -55.83 24.94
CA ASN A 98 -8.83 -57.07 24.75
C ASN A 98 -9.34 -58.34 25.44
N ASN A 99 -10.61 -58.41 25.87
CA ASN A 99 -11.16 -59.61 26.53
C ASN A 99 -12.39 -60.23 25.86
N ILE A 100 -12.63 -60.02 24.57
CA ILE A 100 -13.64 -60.80 23.84
C ILE A 100 -12.94 -61.76 22.87
N SER A 101 -12.90 -63.00 23.33
CA SER A 101 -12.38 -64.20 22.70
C SER A 101 -12.92 -64.46 21.29
N MET A 102 -11.96 -64.67 20.40
CA MET A 102 -11.96 -65.56 19.24
C MET A 102 -12.66 -66.90 19.55
N LEU A 103 -13.92 -67.05 19.16
CA LEU A 103 -14.57 -68.33 18.86
C LEU A 103 -15.83 -68.05 18.01
N ASP A 104 -16.07 -68.93 17.04
CA ASP A 104 -17.19 -68.95 16.08
C ASP A 104 -17.03 -68.15 14.77
N TYR A 105 -16.14 -68.66 13.92
CA TYR A 105 -16.36 -68.64 12.47
C TYR A 105 -16.42 -70.09 11.96
N GLN A 106 -17.63 -70.68 11.97
CA GLN A 106 -17.93 -71.85 11.15
C GLN A 106 -18.73 -71.41 9.93
N THR A 107 -18.18 -71.73 8.76
CA THR A 107 -18.71 -71.46 7.44
C THR A 107 -19.93 -72.35 7.15
N LEU A 108 -21.04 -71.73 6.76
CA LEU A 108 -22.22 -72.44 6.26
C LEU A 108 -21.93 -73.00 4.85
N SER A 109 -21.72 -74.32 4.75
CA SER A 109 -21.90 -75.08 3.52
C SER A 109 -23.35 -75.58 3.46
N LYS A 110 -24.01 -75.31 2.34
CA LYS A 110 -25.38 -75.76 2.05
C LYS A 110 -25.29 -76.69 0.84
N ASN A 111 -25.28 -78.02 1.09
CA ASN A 111 -25.85 -79.08 0.26
C ASN A 111 -25.36 -80.47 0.71
N GLY A 112 -26.31 -81.40 0.89
CA GLY A 112 -26.20 -82.80 0.46
C GLY A 112 -25.40 -83.79 1.32
N ASP A 113 -26.16 -84.64 2.01
CA ASP A 113 -25.98 -86.09 2.20
C ASP A 113 -24.87 -86.70 3.07
N LEU A 114 -25.37 -87.62 3.91
CA LEU A 114 -24.80 -88.74 4.68
C LEU A 114 -23.31 -89.09 4.50
N ILE A 115 -22.68 -89.53 5.59
CA ILE A 115 -22.12 -90.90 5.74
C ILE A 115 -21.90 -91.24 7.23
N MET A 116 -22.28 -92.46 7.58
CA MET A 116 -22.18 -93.18 8.87
C MET A 116 -20.78 -93.26 9.49
N GLY A 117 -20.71 -93.45 10.82
CA GLY A 117 -19.62 -94.20 11.46
C GLY A 117 -19.33 -93.92 12.94
N GLN A 118 -20.00 -94.66 13.84
CA GLN A 118 -19.52 -95.30 15.09
C GLN A 118 -18.67 -94.56 16.17
N THR A 119 -19.21 -94.63 17.42
CA THR A 119 -18.60 -94.93 18.76
C THR A 119 -17.35 -94.16 19.21
N GLU A 120 -17.22 -93.59 20.42
CA GLU A 120 -17.65 -94.04 21.76
C GLU A 120 -17.44 -92.89 22.79
N ASP A 121 -18.34 -92.80 23.78
CA ASP A 121 -18.24 -92.38 25.20
C ASP A 121 -17.02 -91.52 25.66
N CYS A 122 -17.13 -90.46 26.50
CA CYS A 122 -17.97 -90.29 27.68
C CYS A 122 -17.72 -88.90 28.33
N LYS A 123 -18.76 -88.38 29.02
CA LYS A 123 -18.76 -87.43 30.17
C LYS A 123 -18.44 -85.93 29.98
N LEU A 124 -19.49 -85.12 30.06
CA LEU A 124 -19.71 -84.22 31.22
C LEU A 124 -21.19 -83.88 31.37
N ASN A 125 -21.73 -84.22 32.54
CA ASN A 125 -23.11 -84.05 32.94
C ASN A 125 -23.34 -82.56 33.27
N GLY A 126 -23.96 -81.83 32.35
CA GLY A 126 -24.34 -80.43 32.50
C GLY A 126 -25.66 -80.20 31.78
N ASN A 127 -26.75 -80.51 32.44
CA ASN A 127 -28.11 -80.30 31.94
C ASN A 127 -28.42 -78.80 31.88
N HIS A 128 -27.97 -78.11 30.85
CA HIS A 128 -28.48 -76.79 30.47
C HIS A 128 -29.13 -76.86 29.10
N ASN A 129 -30.39 -77.27 29.13
CA ASN A 129 -31.35 -77.02 28.07
C ASN A 129 -31.50 -75.49 27.91
N VAL A 130 -30.68 -74.86 27.05
CA VAL A 130 -30.84 -73.45 26.64
C VAL A 130 -31.80 -73.38 25.45
N ASN A 131 -32.89 -74.14 25.50
CA ASN A 131 -34.09 -73.82 24.75
C ASN A 131 -34.87 -72.79 25.58
N GLY A 132 -34.73 -71.51 25.27
CA GLY A 132 -35.69 -70.51 25.77
C GLY A 132 -35.17 -69.17 26.30
N ARG A 133 -33.97 -68.70 25.95
CA ARG A 133 -33.70 -67.26 26.08
C ARG A 133 -34.14 -66.59 24.78
N LYS A 134 -35.30 -65.91 24.83
CA LYS A 134 -35.70 -64.94 23.81
C LYS A 134 -34.51 -64.01 23.62
N LEU A 135 -33.84 -64.05 22.47
CA LEU A 135 -32.86 -63.02 22.13
C LEU A 135 -33.58 -61.68 22.29
N PRO A 136 -32.93 -60.69 22.93
CA PRO A 136 -33.56 -59.39 23.14
C PRO A 136 -34.07 -58.85 21.81
N SER A 137 -35.25 -58.22 21.83
CA SER A 137 -36.04 -57.88 20.63
C SER A 137 -35.30 -57.01 19.60
N PHE A 138 -34.14 -56.43 19.94
CA PHE A 138 -33.25 -55.72 19.02
C PHE A 138 -32.53 -56.62 18.00
N VAL A 139 -32.43 -57.94 18.24
CA VAL A 139 -31.77 -58.87 17.29
C VAL A 139 -32.66 -59.21 16.09
N ASN A 140 -33.98 -59.03 16.21
CA ASN A 140 -34.94 -59.18 15.11
C ASN A 140 -35.06 -57.93 14.22
N TRP A 141 -34.28 -56.89 14.50
CA TRP A 141 -34.25 -55.72 13.65
C TRP A 141 -33.53 -56.06 12.34
N ASN A 142 -33.97 -55.46 11.23
CA ASN A 142 -33.40 -55.74 9.92
C ASN A 142 -32.00 -55.07 9.80
N TRP A 143 -31.01 -55.64 10.50
CA TRP A 143 -29.64 -55.14 10.60
C TRP A 143 -28.97 -54.92 9.25
N SER A 144 -29.38 -55.68 8.23
CA SER A 144 -28.93 -55.50 6.85
C SER A 144 -29.38 -54.15 6.26
N VAL A 145 -30.58 -53.68 6.60
CA VAL A 145 -31.13 -52.38 6.18
C VAL A 145 -30.48 -51.27 6.98
N ILE A 146 -30.35 -51.42 8.30
CA ILE A 146 -29.72 -50.41 9.16
C ILE A 146 -28.27 -50.16 8.74
N ARG A 147 -27.50 -51.22 8.45
CA ARG A 147 -26.11 -51.09 7.99
C ARG A 147 -26.01 -50.35 6.65
N LYS A 148 -26.92 -50.63 5.70
CA LYS A 148 -26.98 -49.92 4.42
C LYS A 148 -27.35 -48.46 4.60
N VAL A 149 -28.36 -48.17 5.41
CA VAL A 149 -28.80 -46.79 5.69
C VAL A 149 -27.68 -45.99 6.36
N LEU A 150 -27.00 -46.57 7.36
CA LEU A 150 -25.92 -45.90 8.07
C LEU A 150 -24.69 -45.66 7.18
N LEU A 151 -24.40 -46.59 6.26
CA LEU A 151 -23.35 -46.40 5.24
C LEU A 151 -23.69 -45.24 4.28
N TRP A 152 -24.95 -45.14 3.81
CA TRP A 152 -25.38 -44.03 2.96
C TRP A 152 -25.39 -42.69 3.70
N ILE A 153 -25.76 -42.67 4.99
CA ILE A 153 -25.67 -41.46 5.83
C ILE A 153 -24.22 -40.99 5.95
N VAL A 154 -23.29 -41.88 6.28
CA VAL A 154 -21.85 -41.53 6.38
C VAL A 154 -21.30 -41.06 5.04
N LEU A 155 -21.64 -41.75 3.93
CA LEU A 155 -21.20 -41.36 2.59
C LEU A 155 -21.75 -39.98 2.21
N SER A 156 -23.03 -39.70 2.51
CA SER A 156 -23.63 -38.39 2.27
C SER A 156 -23.00 -37.29 3.12
N GLY A 157 -22.64 -37.60 4.38
CA GLY A 157 -21.93 -36.69 5.28
C GLY A 157 -20.52 -36.36 4.78
N LEU A 158 -19.79 -37.36 4.25
CA LEU A 158 -18.47 -37.13 3.65
C LEU A 158 -18.57 -36.25 2.40
N ILE A 159 -19.57 -36.47 1.55
CA ILE A 159 -19.83 -35.63 0.37
C ILE A 159 -20.18 -34.20 0.78
N ALA A 160 -21.01 -34.02 1.81
CA ALA A 160 -21.36 -32.71 2.34
C ALA A 160 -20.14 -31.97 2.93
N CYS A 161 -19.28 -32.66 3.69
CA CYS A 161 -18.03 -32.10 4.20
C CYS A 161 -17.08 -31.70 3.06
N LEU A 162 -16.95 -32.54 2.02
CA LEU A 162 -16.15 -32.22 0.84
C LEU A 162 -16.70 -30.96 0.14
N GLY A 163 -18.02 -30.88 -0.03
CA GLY A 163 -18.68 -29.71 -0.59
C GLY A 163 -18.47 -28.44 0.23
N ALA A 164 -18.50 -28.54 1.57
CA ALA A 164 -18.21 -27.41 2.45
C ALA A 164 -16.75 -26.96 2.38
N ILE A 165 -15.79 -27.89 2.31
CA ILE A 165 -14.37 -27.58 2.13
C ILE A 165 -14.12 -26.90 0.78
N ILE A 166 -14.69 -27.44 -0.29
CA ILE A 166 -14.59 -26.84 -1.63
C ILE A 166 -15.22 -25.44 -1.64
N GLY A 167 -16.39 -25.28 -1.04
CA GLY A 167 -17.05 -23.98 -0.88
C GLY A 167 -16.16 -22.98 -0.13
N MET A 168 -15.56 -23.40 0.98
CA MET A 168 -14.66 -22.57 1.76
C MET A 168 -13.43 -22.16 0.93
N VAL A 169 -12.77 -23.11 0.26
CA VAL A 169 -11.59 -22.84 -0.60
C VAL A 169 -11.92 -21.87 -1.74
N ILE A 170 -13.09 -21.99 -2.36
CA ILE A 170 -13.52 -21.08 -3.44
C ILE A 170 -13.80 -19.67 -2.89
N THR A 171 -14.35 -19.56 -1.67
CA THR A 171 -14.68 -18.26 -1.06
C THR A 171 -13.48 -17.55 -0.42
N ILE A 172 -12.35 -18.24 -0.23
CA ILE A 172 -11.14 -17.61 0.33
C ILE A 172 -10.56 -16.66 -0.71
N PRO A 173 -10.44 -15.36 -0.41
CA PRO A 173 -9.80 -14.42 -1.32
C PRO A 173 -8.33 -14.80 -1.50
N LYS A 174 -7.86 -14.82 -2.75
CA LYS A 174 -6.44 -15.08 -3.08
C LYS A 174 -5.50 -14.03 -2.49
N GLU A 175 -6.00 -12.81 -2.33
CA GLU A 175 -5.25 -11.68 -1.77
C GLU A 175 -6.09 -10.91 -0.76
N CYS A 176 -5.51 -10.66 0.43
CA CYS A 176 -6.10 -9.81 1.47
C CYS A 176 -5.72 -8.33 1.22
N ASN A 177 -6.07 -7.76 0.06
CA ASN A 177 -5.84 -6.33 -0.19
C ASN A 177 -7.10 -5.56 0.22
N PRO A 178 -6.99 -4.50 1.04
CA PRO A 178 -8.14 -3.65 1.34
C PRO A 178 -8.61 -2.96 0.06
N ASP A 179 -9.92 -2.84 -0.10
CA ASP A 179 -10.51 -2.03 -1.16
C ASP A 179 -10.26 -0.55 -0.81
N LEU A 180 -9.53 0.17 -1.65
CA LEU A 180 -9.09 1.54 -1.40
C LEU A 180 -9.56 2.44 -2.55
N PRO A 181 -9.93 3.70 -2.25
CA PRO A 181 -10.13 4.72 -3.28
C PRO A 181 -8.92 4.83 -4.22
N TRP A 182 -9.16 5.24 -5.47
CA TRP A 182 -8.14 5.25 -6.53
C TRP A 182 -6.88 6.05 -6.18
N TYR A 183 -6.98 7.03 -5.28
CA TYR A 183 -5.87 7.90 -4.88
C TYR A 183 -5.04 7.37 -3.69
N GLN A 184 -5.61 6.50 -2.85
CA GLN A 184 -4.95 6.06 -1.62
C GLN A 184 -3.86 5.03 -1.92
N GLY A 185 -2.63 5.34 -1.52
CA GLY A 185 -1.50 4.43 -1.69
C GLY A 185 -0.85 4.45 -3.07
N LYS A 186 -1.27 5.36 -3.94
CA LYS A 186 -0.72 5.54 -5.28
C LYS A 186 0.48 6.49 -5.31
N VAL A 187 1.06 6.61 -6.51
CA VAL A 187 2.12 7.56 -6.86
C VAL A 187 1.55 8.60 -7.81
N PHE A 188 1.68 9.87 -7.46
CA PHE A 188 1.34 11.02 -8.29
C PHE A 188 2.61 11.55 -8.95
N TYR A 189 2.47 12.10 -10.16
CA TYR A 189 3.55 12.74 -10.88
C TYR A 189 3.20 14.21 -11.12
N GLU A 190 3.94 15.10 -10.48
CA GLU A 190 3.72 16.55 -10.55
C GLU A 190 4.52 17.15 -11.71
N VAL A 191 3.81 17.79 -12.63
CA VAL A 191 4.37 18.31 -13.90
C VAL A 191 4.11 19.80 -14.03
N PHE A 192 5.17 20.55 -14.34
CA PHE A 192 5.05 21.90 -14.86
C PHE A 192 5.10 21.88 -16.40
N PRO A 193 3.98 22.17 -17.09
CA PRO A 193 3.85 21.95 -18.54
C PRO A 193 4.95 22.64 -19.36
N ALA A 194 5.24 23.91 -19.08
CA ALA A 194 6.16 24.72 -19.88
C ALA A 194 7.61 24.19 -19.87
N SER A 195 8.01 23.46 -18.83
CA SER A 195 9.37 22.90 -18.73
C SER A 195 9.44 21.40 -18.97
N PHE A 196 8.32 20.76 -19.30
CA PHE A 196 8.30 19.31 -19.43
C PHE A 196 8.68 18.87 -20.85
N LYS A 197 7.89 19.20 -21.88
CA LYS A 197 8.19 18.78 -23.24
C LYS A 197 7.57 19.71 -24.28
N ASP A 198 8.42 20.26 -25.13
CA ASP A 198 8.01 21.03 -26.31
C ASP A 198 7.61 20.08 -27.47
N SER A 199 6.48 20.37 -28.13
CA SER A 199 5.98 19.65 -29.29
C SER A 199 6.00 20.42 -30.61
N ASN A 200 6.10 21.75 -30.58
CA ASN A 200 5.99 22.65 -31.73
C ASN A 200 7.33 23.39 -32.05
N ASN A 201 8.37 23.18 -31.25
CA ASN A 201 9.70 23.79 -31.31
C ASN A 201 9.71 25.30 -31.06
N ASP A 202 8.82 25.84 -30.22
CA ASP A 202 8.85 27.25 -29.81
C ASP A 202 9.71 27.52 -28.56
N GLY A 203 10.32 26.48 -27.98
CA GLY A 203 11.14 26.56 -26.78
C GLY A 203 10.34 26.41 -25.48
N MET A 204 9.02 26.24 -25.54
CA MET A 204 8.14 26.03 -24.39
C MET A 204 7.42 24.69 -24.48
N GLY A 205 7.24 24.05 -23.33
CA GLY A 205 6.46 22.83 -23.22
C GLY A 205 4.96 23.08 -23.33
N ASP A 206 4.26 22.18 -24.01
CA ASP A 206 2.83 22.27 -24.29
C ASP A 206 2.09 20.97 -23.91
N LEU A 207 0.75 21.02 -23.88
CA LEU A 207 -0.07 19.85 -23.52
C LEU A 207 0.13 18.67 -24.49
N LYS A 208 0.44 18.95 -25.76
CA LYS A 208 0.75 17.93 -26.77
C LYS A 208 2.08 17.25 -26.52
N GLY A 209 3.06 17.97 -25.99
CA GLY A 209 4.34 17.41 -25.57
C GLY A 209 4.16 16.48 -24.38
N LEU A 210 3.35 16.88 -23.40
CA LEU A 210 2.96 16.01 -22.29
C LEU A 210 2.23 14.76 -22.79
N LEU A 211 1.28 14.89 -23.72
CA LEU A 211 0.58 13.78 -24.35
C LEU A 211 1.54 12.72 -24.91
N LYS A 212 2.60 13.16 -25.60
CA LYS A 212 3.64 12.28 -26.19
C LYS A 212 4.49 11.54 -25.15
N LYS A 213 4.47 11.97 -23.89
CA LYS A 213 5.27 11.40 -22.80
C LYS A 213 4.40 10.72 -21.73
N LEU A 214 3.09 10.52 -21.98
CA LEU A 214 2.23 9.77 -21.06
C LEU A 214 2.74 8.34 -20.81
N ASP A 215 3.30 7.69 -21.84
CA ASP A 215 3.84 6.34 -21.72
C ASP A 215 5.08 6.32 -20.78
N TYR A 216 5.87 7.40 -20.75
CA TYR A 216 6.98 7.54 -19.81
C TYR A 216 6.49 7.64 -18.36
N ILE A 217 5.44 8.44 -18.12
CA ILE A 217 4.85 8.61 -16.79
C ILE A 217 4.20 7.30 -16.30
N GLN A 218 3.53 6.59 -17.19
CA GLN A 218 2.92 5.30 -16.89
C GLN A 218 3.99 4.23 -16.57
N ASP A 219 5.09 4.18 -17.33
CA ASP A 219 6.19 3.25 -17.12
C ASP A 219 6.97 3.54 -15.82
N LEU A 220 6.96 4.79 -15.34
CA LEU A 220 7.43 5.14 -14.00
C LEU A 220 6.56 4.52 -12.89
N GLY A 221 5.30 4.19 -13.22
CA GLY A 221 4.29 3.65 -12.31
C GLY A 221 3.43 4.72 -11.62
N ALA A 222 3.42 5.95 -12.13
CA ALA A 222 2.50 6.97 -11.64
C ALA A 222 1.05 6.61 -12.02
N SER A 223 0.13 6.73 -11.06
CA SER A 223 -1.30 6.49 -11.27
C SER A 223 -2.11 7.77 -11.49
N ALA A 224 -1.53 8.93 -11.18
CA ALA A 224 -2.15 10.21 -11.45
C ALA A 224 -1.12 11.26 -11.84
N ILE A 225 -1.56 12.22 -12.65
CA ILE A 225 -0.76 13.37 -13.07
C ILE A 225 -1.34 14.59 -12.39
N ARG A 226 -0.49 15.32 -11.69
CA ARG A 226 -0.82 16.63 -11.12
C ARG A 226 -0.24 17.70 -12.03
N LEU A 227 -1.11 18.46 -12.69
CA LEU A 227 -0.71 19.53 -13.58
C LEU A 227 -0.70 20.87 -12.86
N ASN A 228 0.45 21.53 -12.95
CA ASN A 228 0.65 22.82 -12.33
C ASN A 228 0.21 23.94 -13.27
N TYR A 229 -0.49 24.95 -12.72
CA TYR A 229 -0.86 26.24 -13.32
C TYR A 229 -0.95 26.27 -14.86
N ILE A 230 -2.07 25.79 -15.43
CA ILE A 230 -2.33 25.82 -16.88
C ILE A 230 -3.13 27.06 -17.33
N TYR A 231 -3.51 27.91 -16.39
CA TYR A 231 -4.46 29.00 -16.60
C TYR A 231 -3.84 30.20 -17.30
N GLN A 232 -4.68 31.00 -17.94
CA GLN A 232 -4.25 32.22 -18.61
C GLN A 232 -3.66 33.23 -17.60
N ALA A 233 -2.38 33.52 -17.75
CA ALA A 233 -1.65 34.48 -16.92
C ALA A 233 -1.29 35.74 -17.72
N GLN A 234 -0.93 36.82 -17.02
CA GLN A 234 -0.47 38.04 -17.69
C GLN A 234 0.81 37.79 -18.51
N LYS A 235 1.74 37.01 -17.95
CA LYS A 235 2.97 36.56 -18.62
C LYS A 235 3.30 35.13 -18.20
N TYR A 236 2.90 34.16 -19.02
CA TYR A 236 3.24 32.75 -18.81
C TYR A 236 4.53 32.40 -19.58
N PRO A 237 5.43 31.55 -19.05
CA PRO A 237 5.43 30.89 -17.74
C PRO A 237 6.11 31.68 -16.61
N GLU A 238 6.78 32.81 -16.89
CA GLU A 238 7.58 33.55 -15.91
C GLU A 238 6.77 34.09 -14.70
N GLN A 239 5.52 34.46 -14.91
CA GLN A 239 4.58 34.97 -13.91
C GLN A 239 3.30 34.12 -13.89
N TYR A 240 3.48 32.79 -13.85
CA TYR A 240 2.38 31.82 -13.85
C TYR A 240 1.37 32.02 -12.71
N TYR A 241 1.79 32.64 -11.60
CA TYR A 241 0.94 32.95 -10.44
C TYR A 241 0.00 34.14 -10.68
N ASN A 242 0.30 35.03 -11.63
CA ASN A 242 -0.50 36.22 -11.92
C ASN A 242 -1.61 35.91 -12.94
N ILE A 243 -2.64 35.21 -12.46
CA ILE A 243 -3.71 34.64 -13.28
C ILE A 243 -4.79 35.68 -13.60
N THR A 244 -5.15 35.74 -14.88
CA THR A 244 -6.23 36.61 -15.38
C THR A 244 -7.56 35.88 -15.48
N SER A 245 -7.55 34.57 -15.77
CA SER A 245 -8.75 33.74 -15.87
C SER A 245 -8.46 32.30 -15.43
N LEU A 246 -9.27 31.77 -14.50
CA LEU A 246 -9.17 30.37 -14.02
C LEU A 246 -9.89 29.36 -14.92
N VAL A 247 -10.60 29.83 -15.95
CA VAL A 247 -11.40 28.99 -16.86
C VAL A 247 -10.71 28.81 -18.21
N GLN A 248 -9.87 29.76 -18.61
CA GLN A 248 -9.15 29.72 -19.87
C GLN A 248 -7.74 29.16 -19.67
N ILE A 249 -7.30 28.34 -20.63
CA ILE A 249 -5.93 27.84 -20.71
C ILE A 249 -5.04 28.91 -21.36
N ASP A 250 -3.81 29.06 -20.88
CA ASP A 250 -2.84 29.94 -21.54
C ASP A 250 -2.53 29.46 -22.97
N ARG A 251 -2.53 30.40 -23.93
CA ARG A 251 -2.33 30.07 -25.35
C ARG A 251 -0.97 29.44 -25.63
N SER A 252 0.02 29.73 -24.79
CA SER A 252 1.38 29.19 -24.91
C SER A 252 1.43 27.71 -24.50
N VAL A 253 0.52 27.28 -23.61
CA VAL A 253 0.42 25.88 -23.13
C VAL A 253 -0.45 25.04 -24.07
N GLY A 254 -1.51 25.62 -24.62
CA GLY A 254 -2.37 24.99 -25.62
C GLY A 254 -3.79 25.53 -25.66
N VAL A 255 -4.70 24.76 -26.27
CA VAL A 255 -6.13 25.07 -26.31
C VAL A 255 -6.95 24.03 -25.57
N LEU A 256 -8.21 24.36 -25.24
CA LEU A 256 -9.13 23.45 -24.53
C LEU A 256 -9.31 22.10 -25.25
N LYS A 257 -9.21 22.07 -26.59
CA LYS A 257 -9.23 20.82 -27.35
C LYS A 257 -8.05 19.92 -26.99
N ASP A 258 -6.85 20.47 -26.94
CA ASP A 258 -5.63 19.72 -26.61
C ASP A 258 -5.70 19.16 -25.18
N PHE A 259 -6.33 19.91 -24.27
CA PHE A 259 -6.61 19.46 -22.91
C PHE A 259 -7.60 18.29 -22.85
N ARG A 260 -8.69 18.34 -23.63
CA ARG A 260 -9.64 17.22 -23.72
C ARG A 260 -8.98 15.97 -24.31
N ASP A 261 -8.14 16.14 -25.32
CA ASP A 261 -7.37 15.04 -25.91
C ASP A 261 -6.43 14.42 -24.85
N LEU A 262 -5.77 15.25 -24.04
CA LEU A 262 -4.96 14.81 -22.90
C LEU A 262 -5.74 14.02 -21.86
N ILE A 263 -6.87 14.54 -21.38
CA ILE A 263 -7.70 13.84 -20.39
C ILE A 263 -8.15 12.47 -20.90
N ASN A 264 -8.63 12.40 -22.14
CA ASN A 264 -9.10 11.15 -22.71
C ASN A 264 -7.96 10.12 -22.77
N GLU A 265 -6.76 10.51 -23.17
CA GLU A 265 -5.60 9.62 -23.25
C GLU A 265 -5.03 9.21 -21.87
N VAL A 266 -5.16 10.08 -20.86
CA VAL A 266 -4.84 9.78 -19.46
C VAL A 266 -5.81 8.74 -18.90
N HIS A 267 -7.12 8.95 -19.10
CA HIS A 267 -8.16 8.01 -18.65
C HIS A 267 -8.09 6.68 -19.41
N ASN A 268 -7.77 6.67 -20.71
CA ASN A 268 -7.54 5.45 -21.49
C ASN A 268 -6.42 4.56 -20.91
N ARG A 269 -5.49 5.16 -20.15
CA ARG A 269 -4.38 4.48 -19.46
C ARG A 269 -4.69 4.12 -18.01
N ASN A 270 -5.93 4.28 -17.56
CA ASN A 270 -6.36 4.14 -16.15
C ASN A 270 -5.56 5.04 -15.19
N MET A 271 -5.13 6.21 -15.67
CA MET A 271 -4.54 7.25 -14.85
C MET A 271 -5.56 8.36 -14.59
N SER A 272 -5.35 9.14 -13.55
CA SER A 272 -6.21 10.28 -13.20
C SER A 272 -5.49 11.62 -13.42
N LEU A 273 -6.23 12.69 -13.67
CA LEU A 273 -5.69 14.04 -13.84
C LEU A 273 -6.18 14.97 -12.73
N ILE A 274 -5.23 15.63 -12.07
CA ILE A 274 -5.46 16.59 -11.00
C ILE A 274 -4.93 17.95 -11.46
N LEU A 275 -5.68 19.01 -11.19
CA LEU A 275 -5.25 20.38 -11.49
C LEU A 275 -4.90 21.14 -10.22
N ASP A 276 -3.79 21.88 -10.25
CA ASP A 276 -3.55 22.94 -9.28
C ASP A 276 -4.54 24.06 -9.53
N LEU A 277 -5.26 24.48 -8.49
CA LEU A 277 -6.25 25.55 -8.54
C LEU A 277 -5.95 26.56 -7.42
N PRO A 278 -5.48 27.77 -7.76
CA PRO A 278 -5.31 28.82 -6.79
C PRO A 278 -6.65 29.36 -6.33
N VAL A 279 -6.76 29.50 -5.02
CA VAL A 279 -7.93 30.04 -4.36
C VAL A 279 -7.80 31.55 -4.34
N VAL A 280 -8.64 32.24 -5.11
CA VAL A 280 -8.63 33.71 -5.21
C VAL A 280 -9.69 34.33 -4.30
N SER A 281 -10.76 33.59 -4.02
CA SER A 281 -11.95 34.12 -3.36
C SER A 281 -12.77 33.00 -2.70
N MET A 282 -13.57 33.38 -1.70
CA MET A 282 -14.51 32.49 -1.00
C MET A 282 -15.96 32.87 -1.31
N ALA A 283 -16.86 31.89 -1.25
CA ALA A 283 -18.28 32.10 -1.51
C ALA A 283 -18.92 32.96 -0.41
N LYS A 284 -19.24 34.22 -0.73
CA LYS A 284 -19.84 35.16 0.23
C LYS A 284 -21.24 34.69 0.66
N PRO A 285 -21.59 34.79 1.96
CA PRO A 285 -22.83 34.24 2.49
C PRO A 285 -24.12 35.00 2.13
N ASP A 286 -24.06 36.13 1.42
CA ASP A 286 -25.22 36.98 1.13
C ASP A 286 -25.67 36.90 -0.34
N SER A 287 -26.52 35.93 -0.64
CA SER A 287 -27.75 36.22 -1.40
C SER A 287 -28.80 35.15 -1.10
N SER A 288 -29.90 35.61 -0.52
CA SER A 288 -31.15 34.87 -0.37
C SER A 288 -31.69 34.47 -1.74
N SER A 289 -31.36 33.28 -2.24
CA SER A 289 -32.23 32.56 -3.18
C SER A 289 -31.94 31.06 -3.09
N ASN A 290 -33.01 30.28 -3.13
CA ASN A 290 -32.98 28.83 -3.08
C ASN A 290 -32.02 28.28 -4.15
N PHE A 291 -31.04 27.49 -3.73
CA PHE A 291 -30.05 26.82 -4.59
C PHE A 291 -30.65 25.69 -5.47
N THR A 292 -31.98 25.67 -5.64
CA THR A 292 -32.70 24.67 -6.44
C THR A 292 -32.83 25.04 -7.92
N GLN A 293 -32.36 26.21 -8.37
CA GLN A 293 -32.46 26.63 -9.78
C GLN A 293 -31.16 27.25 -10.30
N ALA A 294 -30.10 26.45 -10.43
CA ALA A 294 -28.99 26.76 -11.35
C ALA A 294 -28.20 25.48 -11.71
N VAL A 295 -28.90 24.40 -12.06
CA VAL A 295 -28.32 23.30 -12.82
C VAL A 295 -29.17 23.13 -14.06
N LEU A 296 -29.02 24.03 -15.03
CA LEU A 296 -29.38 23.76 -16.42
C LEU A 296 -28.38 24.48 -17.32
N ILE A 297 -27.67 23.66 -18.09
CA ILE A 297 -26.71 24.01 -19.11
C ILE A 297 -27.41 24.79 -20.22
N SER A 298 -26.97 26.02 -20.48
CA SER A 298 -27.00 26.62 -21.82
C SER A 298 -25.80 27.54 -21.97
N ASN A 299 -25.07 27.33 -23.06
CA ASN A 299 -23.95 28.16 -23.51
C ASN A 299 -24.28 29.66 -23.39
N GLU A 300 -23.26 30.43 -23.00
CA GLU A 300 -23.23 31.91 -23.06
C GLU A 300 -24.07 32.65 -22.01
N THR A 301 -23.76 32.47 -20.72
CA THR A 301 -23.60 33.56 -19.73
C THR A 301 -23.36 32.93 -18.36
N ILE A 302 -22.10 32.87 -17.91
CA ILE A 302 -21.81 32.61 -16.49
C ILE A 302 -22.27 33.87 -15.74
N THR A 303 -23.45 33.79 -15.14
CA THR A 303 -24.08 34.89 -14.41
C THR A 303 -23.21 35.37 -13.25
N ASN A 304 -23.11 36.70 -13.11
CA ASN A 304 -22.31 37.54 -12.20
C ASN A 304 -22.38 37.27 -10.67
N PHE A 305 -22.72 36.06 -10.22
CA PHE A 305 -22.99 35.76 -8.80
C PHE A 305 -22.22 34.57 -8.23
N VAL A 306 -21.31 33.98 -9.01
CA VAL A 306 -20.48 32.86 -8.54
C VAL A 306 -19.03 33.31 -8.48
N ASP A 307 -18.42 33.07 -7.32
CA ASP A 307 -17.01 33.22 -7.04
C ASP A 307 -16.12 32.62 -8.15
N PRO A 308 -15.03 33.29 -8.58
CA PRO A 308 -14.20 32.81 -9.70
C PRO A 308 -13.63 31.40 -9.45
N THR A 309 -13.26 31.07 -8.21
CA THR A 309 -12.74 29.75 -7.84
C THR A 309 -13.85 28.69 -7.95
N SER A 310 -15.04 29.03 -7.47
CA SER A 310 -16.20 28.12 -7.54
C SER A 310 -16.63 27.85 -8.98
N ALA A 311 -16.61 28.86 -9.84
CA ALA A 311 -16.91 28.72 -11.26
C ALA A 311 -15.87 27.82 -11.96
N ALA A 312 -14.58 27.97 -11.63
CA ALA A 312 -13.52 27.14 -12.16
C ALA A 312 -13.69 25.67 -11.77
N ILE A 313 -13.99 25.38 -10.50
CA ILE A 313 -14.23 24.00 -10.03
C ILE A 313 -15.37 23.34 -10.81
N ILE A 314 -16.49 24.04 -11.00
CA ILE A 314 -17.63 23.51 -11.75
C ILE A 314 -17.26 23.26 -13.22
N PHE A 315 -16.57 24.21 -13.84
CA PHE A 315 -16.13 24.12 -15.23
C PHE A 315 -15.18 22.93 -15.46
N TRP A 316 -14.07 22.86 -14.71
CA TRP A 316 -13.09 21.78 -14.85
C TRP A 316 -13.66 20.43 -14.42
N SER A 317 -14.60 20.43 -13.47
CA SER A 317 -15.33 19.22 -13.13
C SER A 317 -16.16 18.70 -14.31
N SER A 318 -16.77 19.60 -15.10
CA SER A 318 -17.49 19.22 -16.33
C SER A 318 -16.56 18.71 -17.44
N GLU A 319 -15.31 19.17 -17.46
CA GLU A 319 -14.25 18.70 -18.39
C GLU A 319 -13.59 17.38 -17.94
N LYS A 320 -14.20 16.64 -16.99
CA LYS A 320 -13.75 15.33 -16.47
C LYS A 320 -12.40 15.36 -15.73
N VAL A 321 -12.02 16.47 -15.10
CA VAL A 321 -10.90 16.48 -14.14
C VAL A 321 -11.28 15.67 -12.90
N ASP A 322 -10.34 14.87 -12.37
CA ASP A 322 -10.57 13.92 -11.27
C ASP A 322 -10.30 14.54 -9.88
N GLY A 323 -9.63 15.68 -9.81
CA GLY A 323 -9.40 16.36 -8.54
C GLY A 323 -8.71 17.71 -8.67
N PHE A 324 -8.65 18.41 -7.54
CA PHE A 324 -8.06 19.74 -7.45
C PHE A 324 -7.14 19.85 -6.24
N TYR A 325 -5.95 20.43 -6.46
CA TYR A 325 -5.13 20.93 -5.38
C TYR A 325 -5.49 22.39 -5.14
N LEU A 326 -6.03 22.71 -3.97
CA LEU A 326 -6.37 24.07 -3.57
C LEU A 326 -5.12 24.81 -3.07
N LYS A 327 -4.53 25.63 -3.94
CA LYS A 327 -3.36 26.47 -3.63
C LYS A 327 -3.80 27.74 -2.90
N ASP A 328 -2.96 28.24 -1.99
CA ASP A 328 -3.21 29.42 -1.15
C ASP A 328 -4.43 29.32 -0.22
N LEU A 329 -4.93 28.12 0.03
CA LEU A 329 -6.10 27.91 0.89
C LEU A 329 -5.87 28.43 2.31
N GLU A 330 -4.62 28.40 2.78
CA GLU A 330 -4.19 28.90 4.10
C GLU A 330 -4.44 30.39 4.33
N GLN A 331 -4.70 31.19 3.29
CA GLN A 331 -5.03 32.60 3.41
C GLN A 331 -6.50 32.83 3.81
N PHE A 332 -7.36 31.84 3.55
CA PHE A 332 -8.81 31.94 3.70
C PHE A 332 -9.37 31.12 4.85
N VAL A 333 -8.52 30.41 5.60
CA VAL A 333 -8.93 29.54 6.72
C VAL A 333 -9.64 30.33 7.83
N ASP A 334 -9.27 31.60 8.01
CA ASP A 334 -9.86 32.49 9.01
C ASP A 334 -11.19 33.14 8.55
N ASP A 335 -11.58 32.95 7.28
CA ASP A 335 -12.83 33.48 6.74
C ASP A 335 -14.05 32.72 7.32
N ILE A 336 -15.07 33.47 7.72
CA ILE A 336 -16.34 32.95 8.23
C ILE A 336 -17.03 32.02 7.21
N SER A 337 -16.84 32.29 5.91
CA SER A 337 -17.43 31.54 4.82
C SER A 337 -16.66 30.25 4.44
N PHE A 338 -15.47 30.03 5.01
CA PHE A 338 -14.60 28.91 4.66
C PHE A 338 -15.29 27.53 4.79
N PRO A 339 -15.95 27.19 5.93
CA PRO A 339 -16.60 25.89 6.07
C PRO A 339 -17.67 25.62 5.02
N ARG A 340 -18.48 26.65 4.72
CA ARG A 340 -19.60 26.56 3.77
C ARG A 340 -19.07 26.41 2.35
N THR A 341 -18.06 27.19 1.99
CA THR A 341 -17.45 27.17 0.66
C THR A 341 -16.84 25.81 0.36
N LEU A 342 -16.07 25.24 1.30
CA LEU A 342 -15.44 23.93 1.11
C LEU A 342 -16.48 22.81 0.97
N GLN A 343 -17.57 22.87 1.73
CA GLN A 343 -18.69 21.94 1.59
C GLN A 343 -19.38 22.08 0.22
N MET A 344 -19.60 23.31 -0.23
CA MET A 344 -20.19 23.58 -1.55
C MET A 344 -19.31 23.03 -2.67
N TRP A 345 -18.00 23.27 -2.63
CA TRP A 345 -17.07 22.71 -3.61
C TRP A 345 -17.12 21.19 -3.64
N LYS A 346 -17.06 20.55 -2.47
CA LYS A 346 -17.14 19.09 -2.39
C LYS A 346 -18.43 18.54 -2.98
N GLN A 347 -19.56 19.21 -2.75
CA GLN A 347 -20.85 18.82 -3.34
C GLN A 347 -20.89 19.05 -4.86
N ALA A 348 -20.32 20.16 -5.35
CA ALA A 348 -20.33 20.51 -6.77
C ALA A 348 -19.48 19.57 -7.64
N MET A 349 -18.38 19.04 -7.10
CA MET A 349 -17.50 18.12 -7.83
C MET A 349 -18.02 16.68 -7.87
N GLY A 350 -18.85 16.30 -6.91
CA GLY A 350 -19.27 14.91 -6.71
C GLY A 350 -18.29 14.09 -5.86
N TYR A 351 -18.71 12.88 -5.51
CA TYR A 351 -18.03 12.05 -4.50
C TYR A 351 -16.76 11.35 -4.98
N ASP A 352 -16.62 11.15 -6.29
CA ASP A 352 -15.49 10.43 -6.91
C ASP A 352 -14.21 11.28 -7.00
N LYS A 353 -14.38 12.61 -6.92
CA LYS A 353 -13.30 13.57 -7.10
C LYS A 353 -12.63 13.96 -5.79
N ILE A 354 -11.35 14.29 -5.89
CA ILE A 354 -10.52 14.58 -4.73
C ILE A 354 -10.16 16.06 -4.57
N LEU A 355 -10.01 16.47 -3.32
CA LEU A 355 -9.43 17.75 -2.90
C LEU A 355 -8.14 17.51 -2.13
N ILE A 356 -7.10 18.23 -2.54
CA ILE A 356 -5.80 18.30 -1.87
C ILE A 356 -5.65 19.69 -1.26
N ALA A 357 -5.18 19.77 -0.02
CA ALA A 357 -4.85 21.02 0.65
C ALA A 357 -3.41 21.00 1.19
N SER A 358 -2.83 22.19 1.31
CA SER A 358 -1.51 22.39 1.90
C SER A 358 -1.48 22.05 3.40
N GLU A 359 -0.34 21.57 3.89
CA GLU A 359 -0.11 21.43 5.33
C GLU A 359 -0.26 22.76 6.08
N SER A 360 0.15 23.88 5.47
CA SER A 360 -0.01 25.22 6.06
C SER A 360 -1.48 25.58 6.32
N ALA A 361 -2.41 25.14 5.46
CA ALA A 361 -3.84 25.33 5.69
C ALA A 361 -4.33 24.49 6.88
N TYR A 362 -3.82 23.26 7.01
CA TYR A 362 -4.13 22.39 8.15
C TYR A 362 -3.58 22.94 9.48
N GLU A 363 -2.35 23.45 9.51
CA GLU A 363 -1.74 24.02 10.72
C GLU A 363 -2.44 25.31 11.19
N LYS A 364 -2.93 26.14 10.26
CA LYS A 364 -3.70 27.34 10.61
C LYS A 364 -5.12 27.03 11.06
N ALA A 365 -5.73 25.97 10.55
CA ALA A 365 -7.12 25.64 10.83
C ALA A 365 -7.36 25.27 12.30
N LYS A 366 -8.31 25.96 12.95
CA LYS A 366 -8.68 25.72 14.36
C LYS A 366 -10.19 25.56 14.52
N GLY A 367 -10.60 24.78 15.52
CA GLY A 367 -12.01 24.61 15.90
C GLY A 367 -12.90 24.06 14.77
N GLY A 368 -13.95 24.79 14.42
CA GLY A 368 -14.92 24.37 13.40
C GLY A 368 -14.34 24.25 11.99
N ALA A 369 -13.43 25.16 11.62
CA ALA A 369 -12.75 25.12 10.31
C ALA A 369 -11.91 23.85 10.15
N LEU A 370 -11.20 23.43 11.21
CA LEU A 370 -10.41 22.20 11.23
C LEU A 370 -11.29 20.95 11.03
N ASN A 371 -12.43 20.87 11.72
CA ASN A 371 -13.35 19.73 11.56
C ASN A 371 -13.89 19.62 10.14
N VAL A 372 -14.16 20.75 9.49
CA VAL A 372 -14.68 20.78 8.12
C VAL A 372 -13.58 20.44 7.13
N LEU A 373 -12.37 20.97 7.31
CA LEU A 373 -11.19 20.60 6.54
C LEU A 373 -10.93 19.09 6.63
N LEU A 374 -10.89 18.52 7.84
CA LEU A 374 -10.67 17.10 8.08
C LEU A 374 -11.79 16.17 7.55
N SER A 375 -12.98 16.70 7.28
CA SER A 375 -14.11 15.90 6.79
C SER A 375 -14.37 16.06 5.29
N ARG A 376 -13.85 17.12 4.66
CA ARG A 376 -14.12 17.44 3.24
C ARG A 376 -12.89 17.34 2.35
N VAL A 377 -11.69 17.54 2.90
CA VAL A 377 -10.43 17.35 2.18
C VAL A 377 -10.05 15.88 2.20
N ASP A 378 -9.53 15.37 1.07
CA ASP A 378 -9.20 13.96 0.89
C ASP A 378 -7.72 13.68 1.15
N LEU A 379 -6.86 14.63 0.79
CA LEU A 379 -5.40 14.55 0.91
C LEU A 379 -4.83 15.83 1.53
N ILE A 380 -3.89 15.67 2.45
CA ILE A 380 -3.06 16.77 2.98
C ILE A 380 -1.65 16.60 2.48
N ASP A 381 -1.16 17.63 1.80
CA ASP A 381 0.16 17.69 1.20
C ASP A 381 1.20 18.10 2.23
N VAL A 382 2.08 17.16 2.59
CA VAL A 382 3.11 17.28 3.62
C VAL A 382 4.49 17.26 2.93
N HIS A 383 5.23 18.35 3.12
CA HIS A 383 6.56 18.49 2.57
C HIS A 383 7.63 17.89 3.50
N LEU A 384 8.57 17.16 2.91
CA LEU A 384 9.75 16.59 3.56
C LEU A 384 10.99 17.35 3.12
N ASP A 385 11.78 17.83 4.07
CA ASP A 385 13.07 18.50 3.82
C ASP A 385 14.16 17.93 4.75
N LEU A 386 15.41 18.03 4.31
CA LEU A 386 16.62 17.66 5.04
C LEU A 386 17.31 18.85 5.74
N HIS A 387 16.67 20.02 5.83
CA HIS A 387 17.25 21.21 6.45
C HIS A 387 17.85 20.97 7.85
N GLU A 388 17.15 20.21 8.71
CA GLU A 388 17.60 19.86 10.07
C GLU A 388 18.35 18.51 10.12
N GLY A 389 18.77 17.98 8.98
CA GLY A 389 19.39 16.67 8.84
C GLY A 389 18.43 15.51 9.09
N ILE A 390 18.99 14.33 9.33
CA ILE A 390 18.25 13.07 9.44
C ILE A 390 17.41 12.99 10.73
N SER A 391 17.91 13.58 11.82
CA SER A 391 17.17 13.68 13.08
C SER A 391 15.92 14.55 12.93
N GLY A 392 16.04 15.69 12.23
CA GLY A 392 14.90 16.54 11.90
C GLY A 392 13.88 15.83 11.02
N LEU A 393 14.35 15.15 9.96
CA LEU A 393 13.49 14.36 9.08
C LEU A 393 12.72 13.28 9.85
N LYS A 394 13.41 12.55 10.74
CA LYS A 394 12.77 11.56 11.62
C LYS A 394 11.69 12.20 12.50
N ASN A 395 12.03 13.30 13.17
CA ASN A 395 11.08 14.00 14.05
C ASN A 395 9.87 14.49 13.28
N ARG A 396 10.05 14.99 12.04
CA ARG A 396 8.97 15.43 11.17
C ARG A 396 8.02 14.27 10.86
N ILE A 397 8.55 13.13 10.41
CA ILE A 397 7.75 11.95 10.08
C ILE A 397 7.01 11.44 11.33
N ASP A 398 7.70 11.34 12.48
CA ASP A 398 7.10 10.90 13.74
C ASP A 398 5.98 11.83 14.23
N ASN A 399 6.14 13.15 14.08
CA ASN A 399 5.13 14.15 14.45
C ASN A 399 3.86 14.01 13.61
N VAL A 400 4.02 13.78 12.31
CA VAL A 400 2.90 13.59 11.38
C VAL A 400 2.15 12.32 11.74
N ILE A 401 2.85 11.20 11.96
CA ILE A 401 2.23 9.89 12.30
C ILE A 401 1.54 9.90 13.67
N LYS A 402 2.11 10.58 14.66
CA LYS A 402 1.50 10.74 15.99
C LYS A 402 0.43 11.84 16.02
N GLY A 403 0.31 12.62 14.94
CA GLY A 403 -0.55 13.77 14.84
C GLY A 403 -2.04 13.43 14.71
N SER A 404 -2.87 14.48 14.75
CA SER A 404 -4.32 14.35 14.72
C SER A 404 -4.86 13.69 13.45
N LEU A 405 -4.11 13.79 12.34
CA LEU A 405 -4.45 13.16 11.07
C LEU A 405 -4.66 11.64 11.26
N TRP A 406 -3.84 10.96 12.08
CA TRP A 406 -3.91 9.49 12.29
C TRP A 406 -4.94 9.06 13.34
N ALA A 407 -5.63 10.01 13.98
CA ALA A 407 -6.58 9.70 15.05
C ALA A 407 -7.81 8.93 14.55
N LYS A 408 -8.29 9.22 13.33
CA LYS A 408 -9.49 8.58 12.75
C LYS A 408 -9.20 8.04 11.35
N PRO A 409 -9.81 6.90 10.96
CA PRO A 409 -9.58 6.29 9.65
C PRO A 409 -10.11 7.13 8.49
N HIS A 410 -11.17 7.93 8.72
CA HIS A 410 -11.82 8.75 7.70
C HIS A 410 -11.23 10.17 7.57
N TYR A 411 -10.19 10.49 8.35
CA TYR A 411 -9.47 11.75 8.19
C TYR A 411 -8.65 11.75 6.90
N PRO A 412 -8.24 12.95 6.42
CA PRO A 412 -7.54 13.08 5.17
C PRO A 412 -6.31 12.18 5.15
N TRP A 413 -6.08 11.59 3.98
CA TRP A 413 -4.91 10.78 3.72
C TRP A 413 -3.69 11.68 3.59
N VAL A 414 -2.50 11.19 3.94
CA VAL A 414 -1.30 12.00 3.80
C VAL A 414 -0.71 11.81 2.42
N HIS A 415 -0.40 12.94 1.80
CA HIS A 415 0.27 13.05 0.53
C HIS A 415 1.67 13.58 0.81
N TRP A 416 2.68 12.75 0.61
CA TRP A 416 4.08 13.14 0.81
C TRP A 416 4.62 13.79 -0.46
N ASN A 417 5.46 14.80 -0.28
CA ASN A 417 6.28 15.36 -1.35
C ASN A 417 7.66 15.73 -0.78
N ILE A 418 8.68 15.72 -1.64
CA ILE A 418 10.01 16.25 -1.30
C ILE A 418 10.41 17.41 -2.23
N GLY A 419 9.80 17.50 -3.41
CA GLY A 419 10.00 18.57 -4.38
C GLY A 419 8.68 19.24 -4.72
N SER A 420 8.71 20.56 -4.98
CA SER A 420 7.60 21.28 -5.60
C SER A 420 8.13 22.51 -6.33
N ILE A 421 7.25 23.27 -6.98
CA ILE A 421 7.63 24.52 -7.66
C ILE A 421 8.21 25.54 -6.67
N HIS A 422 7.60 25.68 -5.49
CA HIS A 422 7.97 26.69 -4.50
C HIS A 422 9.18 26.31 -3.64
N ASN A 423 9.56 25.02 -3.65
CA ASN A 423 10.62 24.49 -2.81
C ASN A 423 11.85 24.17 -3.66
N GLU A 424 13.02 24.56 -3.17
CA GLU A 424 14.28 24.27 -3.85
C GLU A 424 14.47 22.76 -4.05
N ARG A 425 14.91 22.37 -5.25
CA ARG A 425 15.14 20.95 -5.57
C ARG A 425 16.21 20.35 -4.66
N ILE A 426 15.96 19.15 -4.18
CA ILE A 426 16.88 18.39 -3.31
C ILE A 426 18.24 18.24 -3.97
N ALA A 427 18.27 17.97 -5.28
CA ALA A 427 19.50 17.74 -6.02
C ALA A 427 20.42 18.98 -6.05
N THR A 428 19.88 20.18 -5.83
CA THR A 428 20.65 21.42 -5.72
C THR A 428 21.32 21.53 -4.34
N LYS A 429 20.59 21.32 -3.24
CA LYS A 429 21.14 21.43 -1.87
C LYS A 429 21.91 20.20 -1.41
N HIS A 430 21.35 19.01 -1.65
CA HIS A 430 21.80 17.73 -1.14
C HIS A 430 22.02 16.75 -2.30
N VAL A 431 22.99 17.10 -3.15
CA VAL A 431 23.44 16.44 -4.39
C VAL A 431 23.52 14.91 -4.32
N ASN A 432 23.91 14.36 -3.17
CA ASN A 432 24.14 12.93 -2.99
C ASN A 432 22.97 12.19 -2.33
N ASN A 433 21.86 12.86 -2.00
CA ASN A 433 20.78 12.26 -1.21
C ASN A 433 19.46 12.13 -1.97
N THR A 434 19.34 12.70 -3.16
CA THR A 434 18.07 12.73 -3.94
C THR A 434 17.48 11.34 -4.17
N LEU A 435 18.30 10.36 -4.56
CA LEU A 435 17.83 9.00 -4.83
C LEU A 435 17.29 8.34 -3.56
N VAL A 436 18.05 8.41 -2.46
CA VAL A 436 17.65 7.81 -1.18
C VAL A 436 16.41 8.49 -0.61
N LEU A 437 16.27 9.81 -0.76
CA LEU A 437 15.08 10.53 -0.33
C LEU A 437 13.86 10.16 -1.15
N THR A 438 13.96 10.16 -2.48
CA THR A 438 12.84 9.75 -3.36
C THR A 438 12.43 8.30 -3.07
N ALA A 439 13.41 7.41 -2.84
CA ALA A 439 13.16 6.04 -2.42
C ALA A 439 12.50 5.96 -1.02
N LEU A 440 12.90 6.82 -0.08
CA LEU A 440 12.30 6.94 1.25
C LEU A 440 10.84 7.38 1.15
N GLU A 441 10.54 8.40 0.34
CA GLU A 441 9.17 8.87 0.08
C GLU A 441 8.28 7.72 -0.39
N LEU A 442 8.77 6.93 -1.36
CA LEU A 442 8.08 5.74 -1.89
C LEU A 442 7.86 4.62 -0.86
N VAL A 443 8.49 4.67 0.32
CA VAL A 443 8.27 3.72 1.42
C VAL A 443 7.30 4.25 2.48
N LEU A 444 7.02 5.55 2.52
CA LEU A 444 6.18 6.15 3.55
C LEU A 444 4.68 5.78 3.41
N PRO A 445 3.95 5.69 4.53
CA PRO A 445 2.52 5.38 4.54
C PRO A 445 1.74 6.58 4.02
N GLY A 446 0.97 6.42 2.95
CA GLY A 446 0.33 7.58 2.32
C GLY A 446 0.18 7.45 0.81
N THR A 447 -0.08 8.56 0.16
CA THR A 447 0.13 8.77 -1.28
C THR A 447 1.40 9.60 -1.42
N VAL A 448 2.11 9.48 -2.54
CA VAL A 448 3.41 10.15 -2.74
C VAL A 448 3.39 10.92 -4.06
N SER A 449 4.20 11.97 -4.17
CA SER A 449 4.23 12.85 -5.32
C SER A 449 5.65 13.08 -5.80
N ILE A 450 5.98 12.48 -6.92
CA ILE A 450 7.27 12.68 -7.58
C ILE A 450 7.16 13.94 -8.42
N PHE A 451 7.97 14.96 -8.11
CA PHE A 451 8.09 16.15 -8.94
C PHE A 451 8.96 15.84 -10.17
N TYR A 452 8.53 16.30 -11.34
CA TYR A 452 9.21 15.96 -12.59
C TYR A 452 10.70 16.27 -12.51
N GLY A 453 11.53 15.32 -12.92
CA GLY A 453 12.98 15.42 -12.89
C GLY A 453 13.64 14.90 -11.61
N ASP A 454 12.91 14.73 -10.50
CA ASP A 454 13.50 14.17 -9.27
C ASP A 454 13.89 12.69 -9.46
N GLU A 455 13.18 11.97 -10.33
CA GLU A 455 13.48 10.59 -10.73
C GLU A 455 14.80 10.42 -11.48
N ILE A 456 15.31 11.49 -12.10
CA ILE A 456 16.62 11.54 -12.77
C ILE A 456 17.65 12.38 -12.01
N GLY A 457 17.28 12.92 -10.84
CA GLY A 457 18.15 13.79 -10.04
C GLY A 457 18.41 15.16 -10.65
N LEU A 458 17.42 15.73 -11.33
CA LEU A 458 17.51 17.06 -11.94
C LEU A 458 17.71 18.13 -10.86
N ALA A 459 18.75 18.95 -11.00
CA ALA A 459 19.00 20.07 -10.11
C ALA A 459 18.31 21.35 -10.65
N GLY A 460 17.84 22.19 -9.74
CA GLY A 460 17.44 23.56 -10.05
C GLY A 460 18.65 24.42 -10.41
N LEU A 461 18.39 25.65 -10.82
CA LEU A 461 19.44 26.67 -10.98
C LEU A 461 19.89 27.14 -9.59
N GLY A 462 21.19 27.30 -9.38
CA GLY A 462 21.72 27.93 -8.17
C GLY A 462 21.28 29.39 -8.05
N ASP A 463 21.35 29.97 -6.86
CA ASP A 463 21.06 31.39 -6.65
C ASP A 463 22.02 32.24 -7.51
N ILE A 464 21.50 32.75 -8.63
CA ILE A 464 22.22 33.69 -9.49
C ILE A 464 22.21 35.04 -8.76
N GLU A 465 23.40 35.55 -8.40
CA GLU A 465 23.52 36.88 -7.79
C GLU A 465 22.84 37.94 -8.66
N GLY A 466 21.73 38.50 -8.19
CA GLY A 466 21.01 39.59 -8.86
C GLY A 466 19.59 39.27 -9.32
N ASP A 467 19.10 38.03 -9.17
CA ASP A 467 17.70 37.73 -9.45
C ASP A 467 16.77 38.31 -8.37
N PHE A 468 15.65 38.90 -8.81
CA PHE A 468 14.61 39.37 -7.90
C PHE A 468 14.02 38.18 -7.14
N HIS A 469 13.81 38.33 -5.83
CA HIS A 469 13.20 37.29 -4.99
C HIS A 469 11.86 36.77 -5.53
N GLU A 470 11.15 37.58 -6.34
CA GLU A 470 9.89 37.25 -7.01
C GLU A 470 10.01 36.15 -8.09
N HIS A 471 11.22 35.82 -8.55
CA HIS A 471 11.48 34.78 -9.56
C HIS A 471 12.16 33.53 -9.00
N LYS A 472 12.31 33.41 -7.67
CA LYS A 472 13.00 32.27 -7.05
C LYS A 472 12.39 30.92 -7.45
N ASP A 473 11.08 30.86 -7.61
CA ASP A 473 10.37 29.65 -8.04
C ASP A 473 10.77 29.19 -9.45
N VAL A 474 11.13 30.13 -10.33
CA VAL A 474 11.54 29.82 -11.72
C VAL A 474 12.82 28.99 -11.75
N ASN A 475 13.69 29.13 -10.74
CA ASN A 475 14.93 28.37 -10.63
C ASN A 475 14.68 26.88 -10.41
N ASN A 476 13.52 26.51 -9.85
CA ASN A 476 13.13 25.11 -9.64
C ASN A 476 12.52 24.48 -10.89
N VAL A 477 12.09 25.30 -11.85
CA VAL A 477 11.28 24.90 -13.01
C VAL A 477 12.17 24.78 -14.25
N VAL A 478 13.25 24.02 -14.10
CA VAL A 478 14.23 23.73 -15.15
C VAL A 478 13.63 22.82 -16.23
N SER A 479 14.12 22.98 -17.47
CA SER A 479 13.73 22.15 -18.61
C SER A 479 14.09 20.68 -18.40
N MET A 480 13.11 19.79 -18.58
CA MET A 480 13.28 18.34 -18.47
C MET A 480 14.16 17.81 -19.61
N SER A 481 15.08 16.90 -19.29
CA SER A 481 15.98 16.29 -20.27
C SER A 481 15.58 14.83 -20.52
N PHE A 482 15.39 14.46 -21.79
CA PHE A 482 15.07 13.09 -22.21
C PHE A 482 16.22 12.48 -23.03
N SER A 483 16.55 11.21 -22.76
CA SER A 483 17.78 10.54 -23.25
C SER A 483 17.90 10.46 -24.77
N ASN A 484 16.77 10.41 -25.47
CA ASN A 484 16.72 10.17 -26.91
C ASN A 484 16.68 11.45 -27.74
N GLU A 485 16.72 12.62 -27.10
CA GLU A 485 16.62 13.90 -27.77
C GLU A 485 17.98 14.59 -27.74
N LYS A 486 18.82 14.30 -28.73
CA LYS A 486 19.95 15.18 -29.03
C LYS A 486 19.37 16.54 -29.39
N ASN A 487 19.74 17.58 -28.64
CA ASN A 487 19.38 18.97 -28.90
C ASN A 487 19.75 19.34 -30.34
N THR A 488 18.80 19.11 -31.24
CA THR A 488 18.77 19.61 -32.62
C THR A 488 17.90 20.85 -32.69
N ALA A 489 17.53 21.40 -31.52
CA ALA A 489 16.71 22.59 -31.42
C ALA A 489 17.51 23.81 -31.88
N VAL A 490 17.01 24.44 -32.94
CA VAL A 490 17.48 25.76 -33.42
C VAL A 490 17.07 26.88 -32.44
N ILE A 491 16.11 26.60 -31.56
CA ILE A 491 15.49 27.53 -30.61
C ILE A 491 15.85 27.10 -29.19
N LEU A 492 16.27 28.06 -28.37
CA LEU A 492 16.60 27.83 -26.97
C LEU A 492 15.32 27.63 -26.15
N PRO A 493 15.35 26.76 -25.12
CA PRO A 493 14.24 26.61 -24.20
C PRO A 493 13.99 27.93 -23.45
N TRP A 494 12.75 28.12 -22.98
CA TRP A 494 12.36 29.32 -22.24
C TRP A 494 13.13 29.51 -20.92
N ASN A 495 13.50 28.39 -20.29
CA ASN A 495 14.32 28.36 -19.08
C ASN A 495 15.61 27.58 -19.32
N SER A 496 16.64 27.92 -18.56
CA SER A 496 17.95 27.29 -18.61
C SER A 496 17.86 25.79 -18.33
N ASN A 497 18.85 25.06 -18.85
CA ASN A 497 19.04 23.65 -18.50
C ASN A 497 19.62 23.52 -17.09
N SER A 498 19.45 22.33 -16.51
CA SER A 498 19.99 22.02 -15.19
C SER A 498 21.51 22.19 -15.15
N GLU A 499 22.03 22.63 -14.00
CA GLU A 499 23.46 22.65 -13.74
C GLU A 499 24.10 21.25 -13.78
N ARG A 500 23.29 20.21 -13.58
CA ARG A 500 23.75 18.82 -13.51
C ARG A 500 23.15 17.98 -14.63
N GLU A 501 23.98 17.10 -15.19
CA GLU A 501 23.49 16.09 -16.12
C GLU A 501 22.59 15.06 -15.43
N PRO A 502 21.48 14.66 -16.07
CA PRO A 502 20.53 13.71 -15.50
C PRO A 502 21.11 12.29 -15.41
N SER A 503 20.81 11.60 -14.31
CA SER A 503 21.25 10.21 -14.07
C SER A 503 20.12 9.22 -14.35
N TYR A 504 20.16 8.55 -15.50
CA TYR A 504 19.15 7.53 -15.86
C TYR A 504 19.26 6.24 -15.03
N HIS A 505 20.36 6.02 -14.32
CA HIS A 505 20.42 4.93 -13.34
C HIS A 505 19.39 5.13 -12.21
N PHE A 506 19.15 6.38 -11.79
CA PHE A 506 18.15 6.67 -10.76
C PHE A 506 16.75 6.30 -11.22
N LEU A 507 16.45 6.55 -12.50
CA LEU A 507 15.16 6.22 -13.10
C LEU A 507 14.83 4.72 -12.99
N GLU A 508 15.80 3.83 -13.26
CA GLU A 508 15.59 2.38 -13.16
C GLU A 508 15.32 1.95 -11.71
N VAL A 509 16.06 2.52 -10.75
CA VAL A 509 15.87 2.25 -9.33
C VAL A 509 14.48 2.74 -8.88
N ILE A 510 14.10 3.96 -9.22
CA ILE A 510 12.79 4.52 -8.85
C ILE A 510 11.64 3.70 -9.44
N LYS A 511 11.75 3.23 -10.70
CA LYS A 511 10.78 2.30 -11.30
C LYS A 511 10.61 1.02 -10.49
N MET A 512 11.71 0.43 -10.01
CA MET A 512 11.65 -0.74 -9.15
C MET A 512 10.96 -0.44 -7.81
N PHE A 513 11.28 0.68 -7.16
CA PHE A 513 10.64 1.09 -5.91
C PHE A 513 9.15 1.36 -6.08
N THR A 514 8.75 2.06 -7.14
CA THR A 514 7.34 2.30 -7.46
C THR A 514 6.59 1.00 -7.70
N LYS A 515 7.17 0.07 -8.46
CA LYS A 515 6.57 -1.25 -8.69
C LYS A 515 6.35 -2.01 -7.37
N VAL A 516 7.37 -2.06 -6.51
CA VAL A 516 7.27 -2.70 -5.19
C VAL A 516 6.19 -2.04 -4.34
N ARG A 517 6.13 -0.70 -4.32
CA ARG A 517 5.07 0.03 -3.60
C ARG A 517 3.68 -0.39 -4.07
N LEU A 518 3.42 -0.36 -5.38
CA LEU A 518 2.10 -0.66 -5.94
C LEU A 518 1.67 -2.11 -5.67
N GLU A 519 2.60 -3.06 -5.67
CA GLU A 519 2.34 -4.49 -5.44
C GLU A 519 2.24 -4.87 -3.95
N THR A 520 2.80 -4.06 -3.03
CA THR A 520 2.90 -4.41 -1.60
C THR A 520 2.10 -3.49 -0.68
N PRO A 521 0.89 -3.90 -0.24
CA PRO A 521 0.06 -3.11 0.66
C PRO A 521 0.73 -2.74 1.99
N THR A 522 1.67 -3.56 2.47
CA THR A 522 2.44 -3.29 3.69
C THR A 522 3.12 -1.91 3.65
N ILE A 523 3.51 -1.44 2.46
CA ILE A 523 4.25 -0.18 2.27
C ILE A 523 3.31 1.02 2.28
N TYR A 524 2.25 1.04 1.49
CA TYR A 524 1.45 2.26 1.33
C TYR A 524 0.35 2.42 2.38
N LEU A 525 -0.08 1.34 3.05
CA LEU A 525 -1.16 1.42 4.02
C LEU A 525 -0.79 2.30 5.21
N ARG A 526 -1.74 3.11 5.66
CA ARG A 526 -1.54 4.07 6.74
C ARG A 526 -1.37 3.43 8.11
N SER A 527 -2.22 2.47 8.42
CA SER A 527 -2.36 1.90 9.75
C SER A 527 -3.15 0.60 9.72
N ILE A 528 -3.20 -0.10 10.85
CA ILE A 528 -3.93 -1.36 11.01
C ILE A 528 -5.20 -1.08 11.81
N TYR A 529 -6.35 -1.29 11.19
CA TYR A 529 -7.64 -1.14 11.86
C TYR A 529 -8.10 -2.48 12.42
N LYS A 530 -8.25 -2.57 13.75
CA LYS A 530 -8.73 -3.79 14.44
C LYS A 530 -9.68 -3.40 15.56
N GLU A 531 -10.91 -3.93 15.52
CA GLU A 531 -11.90 -3.81 16.61
C GLU A 531 -12.14 -2.36 17.08
N GLY A 532 -12.18 -1.41 16.13
CA GLY A 532 -12.37 0.02 16.45
C GLY A 532 -11.09 0.78 16.80
N ASN A 533 -9.97 0.09 17.02
CA ASN A 533 -8.69 0.70 17.35
C ASN A 533 -7.78 0.84 16.13
N ASN A 534 -7.08 1.96 16.06
CA ASN A 534 -6.09 2.25 15.03
C ASN A 534 -4.68 1.94 15.56
N LEU A 535 -4.04 0.90 15.04
CA LEU A 535 -2.70 0.47 15.45
C LEU A 535 -1.64 0.97 14.46
N LYS A 536 -0.47 1.34 14.98
CA LYS A 536 0.70 1.69 14.15
C LYS A 536 1.18 0.49 13.33
N ASN A 537 1.65 0.76 12.11
CA ASN A 537 2.15 -0.24 11.16
C ASN A 537 3.56 0.11 10.63
N MET A 538 4.21 1.09 11.27
CA MET A 538 5.51 1.60 10.93
C MET A 538 6.29 1.96 12.19
N GLU A 539 7.61 1.75 12.15
CA GLU A 539 8.55 2.26 13.14
C GLU A 539 9.87 2.66 12.48
N ILE A 540 10.38 3.84 12.84
CA ILE A 540 11.70 4.31 12.43
C ILE A 540 12.71 3.88 13.49
N ARG A 541 13.53 2.87 13.17
CA ARG A 541 14.58 2.36 14.06
C ARG A 541 15.75 3.35 14.06
N LYS A 542 16.33 3.59 15.24
CA LYS A 542 17.50 4.46 15.36
C LYS A 542 18.75 3.62 15.19
N THR A 543 19.53 3.95 14.16
CA THR A 543 20.83 3.36 13.86
C THR A 543 21.91 4.44 13.90
N GLU A 544 23.06 4.22 13.26
CA GLU A 544 24.11 5.22 13.08
C GLU A 544 23.57 6.53 12.47
N GLU A 545 24.29 7.64 12.67
CA GLU A 545 23.79 9.00 12.38
C GLU A 545 23.30 9.21 10.94
N ASN A 546 23.86 8.47 9.98
CA ASN A 546 23.59 8.63 8.54
C ASN A 546 22.78 7.49 7.90
N LEU A 547 22.39 6.48 8.69
CA LEU A 547 21.61 5.33 8.22
C LEU A 547 20.16 5.47 8.66
N PHE A 548 19.23 5.41 7.71
CA PHE A 548 17.81 5.49 7.96
C PHE A 548 17.16 4.12 7.79
N VAL A 549 16.57 3.59 8.85
CA VAL A 549 15.95 2.26 8.86
C VAL A 549 14.47 2.38 9.23
N ILE A 550 13.59 1.97 8.31
CA ILE A 550 12.15 1.89 8.53
C ILE A 550 11.72 0.43 8.53
N GLU A 551 10.99 0.04 9.56
CA GLU A 551 10.27 -1.23 9.61
C GLU A 551 8.78 -1.01 9.37
N ARG A 552 8.19 -1.81 8.47
CA ARG A 552 6.76 -1.78 8.11
C ARG A 552 6.16 -3.16 8.25
N TRP A 553 5.04 -3.28 8.95
CA TRP A 553 4.35 -4.57 9.11
C TRP A 553 2.86 -4.44 8.81
N TYR A 554 2.28 -5.51 8.30
CA TYR A 554 0.84 -5.60 8.10
C TYR A 554 0.34 -7.02 8.44
N PRO A 555 -0.84 -7.18 9.09
CA PRO A 555 -1.34 -8.47 9.51
C PRO A 555 -1.38 -9.48 8.36
N ARG A 556 -0.95 -10.72 8.64
CA ARG A 556 -0.87 -11.84 7.67
C ARG A 556 0.02 -11.59 6.44
N ARG A 557 0.71 -10.45 6.32
CA ARG A 557 1.72 -10.16 5.30
C ARG A 557 3.11 -10.15 5.93
N ASN A 558 4.15 -10.25 5.11
CA ASN A 558 5.53 -10.16 5.59
C ASN A 558 5.87 -8.72 5.95
N THR A 559 6.73 -8.59 6.96
CA THR A 559 7.32 -7.31 7.35
C THR A 559 8.31 -6.88 6.27
N CYS A 560 8.29 -5.59 5.93
CA CYS A 560 9.23 -4.99 5.00
C CYS A 560 10.15 -4.04 5.77
N VAL A 561 11.44 -4.06 5.44
CA VAL A 561 12.44 -3.17 6.03
C VAL A 561 13.06 -2.35 4.91
N PHE A 562 13.08 -1.04 5.07
CA PHE A 562 13.82 -0.13 4.21
C PHE A 562 15.09 0.32 4.93
N VAL A 563 16.21 0.29 4.22
CA VAL A 563 17.49 0.81 4.70
C VAL A 563 18.03 1.79 3.65
N GLY A 564 18.29 3.03 4.06
CA GLY A 564 18.84 4.08 3.21
C GLY A 564 20.07 4.73 3.85
N ASN A 565 21.16 4.84 3.11
CA ASN A 565 22.36 5.57 3.53
C ASN A 565 22.36 6.97 2.90
N LEU A 566 22.04 7.99 3.72
CA LEU A 566 22.06 9.41 3.32
C LEU A 566 23.44 10.06 3.57
N GLY A 567 24.43 9.29 3.99
CA GLY A 567 25.80 9.75 4.19
C GLY A 567 26.63 9.71 2.90
N SER A 568 27.72 10.49 2.91
CA SER A 568 28.72 10.50 1.82
C SER A 568 29.74 9.35 1.90
N LYS A 569 29.70 8.55 2.96
CA LYS A 569 30.61 7.42 3.19
C LYS A 569 29.84 6.11 3.26
N SER A 570 30.49 5.02 2.87
CA SER A 570 29.96 3.68 3.08
C SER A 570 29.89 3.36 4.58
N ILE A 571 28.76 2.81 5.02
CA ILE A 571 28.51 2.46 6.41
C ILE A 571 28.41 0.94 6.52
N THR A 572 29.24 0.34 7.37
CA THR A 572 29.18 -1.09 7.67
C THR A 572 28.55 -1.28 9.03
N THR A 573 27.34 -1.83 9.07
CA THR A 573 26.56 -2.00 10.29
C THR A 573 26.12 -3.45 10.45
N ASP A 574 26.05 -3.89 11.70
CA ASP A 574 25.42 -5.15 12.05
C ASP A 574 23.99 -4.87 12.51
N LEU A 575 23.01 -5.30 11.70
CA LEU A 575 21.59 -5.17 12.00
C LEU A 575 20.99 -6.51 12.47
N SER A 576 21.82 -7.54 12.68
CA SER A 576 21.40 -8.87 13.15
C SER A 576 20.64 -8.84 14.49
N THR A 577 20.95 -7.84 15.33
CA THR A 577 20.24 -7.58 16.60
C THR A 577 18.77 -7.21 16.41
N MET A 578 18.42 -6.63 15.26
CA MET A 578 17.06 -6.21 14.94
C MET A 578 16.37 -7.17 13.98
N PHE A 579 17.11 -7.67 12.98
CA PHE A 579 16.57 -8.46 11.87
C PHE A 579 17.55 -9.58 11.52
N TYR A 580 17.09 -10.81 11.33
CA TYR A 580 17.95 -11.93 10.94
C TYR A 580 18.38 -11.83 9.47
N GLY A 581 17.41 -11.77 8.56
CA GLY A 581 17.64 -11.67 7.12
C GLY A 581 16.34 -11.46 6.35
N GLY A 582 16.47 -11.25 5.05
CA GLY A 582 15.31 -11.06 4.18
C GLY A 582 15.66 -11.07 2.70
N THR A 583 14.65 -11.25 1.87
CA THR A 583 14.77 -11.19 0.41
C THR A 583 14.72 -9.73 -0.06
N VAL A 584 15.65 -9.32 -0.91
CA VAL A 584 15.67 -7.97 -1.48
C VAL A 584 14.56 -7.83 -2.52
N LEU A 585 13.67 -6.85 -2.35
CA LEU A 585 12.61 -6.53 -3.30
C LEU A 585 13.03 -5.49 -4.32
N ALA A 586 13.73 -4.45 -3.86
CA ALA A 586 14.26 -3.37 -4.69
C ALA A 586 15.50 -2.78 -4.03
N GLY A 587 16.42 -2.24 -4.81
CA GLY A 587 17.57 -1.53 -4.31
C GLY A 587 18.36 -0.85 -5.41
N THR A 588 19.34 -0.03 -5.02
CA THR A 588 20.21 0.67 -5.98
C THR A 588 21.05 -0.28 -6.82
N ASN A 589 21.47 -1.40 -6.25
CA ASN A 589 22.10 -2.47 -7.00
C ASN A 589 21.06 -3.49 -7.46
N SER A 590 20.73 -3.46 -8.76
CA SER A 590 19.76 -4.36 -9.38
C SER A 590 20.15 -5.84 -9.28
N SER A 591 21.46 -6.15 -9.18
CA SER A 591 21.94 -7.54 -9.06
C SER A 591 21.54 -8.22 -7.75
N LEU A 592 21.27 -7.43 -6.69
CA LEU A 592 20.89 -7.96 -5.38
C LEU A 592 19.40 -8.31 -5.30
N VAL A 593 18.59 -7.86 -6.26
CA VAL A 593 17.13 -8.07 -6.26
C VAL A 593 16.83 -9.57 -6.36
N GLY A 594 15.99 -10.06 -5.44
CA GLY A 594 15.64 -11.48 -5.34
C GLY A 594 16.64 -12.33 -4.54
N GLN A 595 17.80 -11.79 -4.17
CA GLN A 595 18.74 -12.49 -3.29
C GLN A 595 18.31 -12.36 -1.82
N VAL A 596 18.70 -13.34 -1.00
CA VAL A 596 18.54 -13.30 0.45
C VAL A 596 19.77 -12.63 1.04
N LEU A 597 19.57 -11.56 1.81
CA LEU A 597 20.61 -10.88 2.56
C LEU A 597 20.43 -11.18 4.04
N TYR A 598 21.53 -11.56 4.70
CA TYR A 598 21.62 -11.69 6.15
C TYR A 598 22.24 -10.43 6.73
N PHE A 599 21.67 -9.90 7.81
CA PHE A 599 22.07 -8.61 8.39
C PHE A 599 23.35 -8.65 9.23
N GLU A 600 24.08 -9.76 9.19
CA GLU A 600 25.38 -9.92 9.81
C GLU A 600 26.43 -9.09 9.04
N LYS A 601 26.71 -7.89 9.56
CA LYS A 601 27.76 -6.97 9.07
C LYS A 601 27.65 -6.65 7.57
N ILE A 602 26.59 -5.96 7.18
CA ILE A 602 26.37 -5.47 5.80
C ILE A 602 27.01 -4.10 5.61
N THR A 603 27.63 -3.89 4.44
CA THR A 603 28.11 -2.57 3.99
C THR A 603 27.10 -1.91 3.05
N PHE A 604 26.60 -0.74 3.43
CA PHE A 604 25.75 0.11 2.61
C PHE A 604 26.59 1.21 1.95
N PRO A 605 26.72 1.25 0.61
CA PRO A 605 27.44 2.33 -0.07
C PRO A 605 26.74 3.69 0.13
N PRO A 606 27.45 4.82 -0.10
CA PRO A 606 26.82 6.14 -0.03
C PRO A 606 25.72 6.27 -1.10
N ASN A 607 24.65 7.01 -0.79
CA ASN A 607 23.48 7.18 -1.66
C ASN A 607 22.86 5.85 -2.11
N SER A 608 22.84 4.86 -1.20
CA SER A 608 22.22 3.56 -1.45
C SER A 608 20.93 3.40 -0.66
N ALA A 609 19.97 2.74 -1.28
CA ALA A 609 18.67 2.45 -0.72
C ALA A 609 18.30 1.02 -1.08
N ILE A 610 17.69 0.30 -0.14
CA ILE A 610 17.23 -1.07 -0.33
C ILE A 610 15.95 -1.32 0.45
N ILE A 611 15.03 -2.09 -0.15
CA ILE A 611 13.83 -2.63 0.49
C ILE A 611 13.99 -4.14 0.57
N LEU A 612 13.83 -4.68 1.76
CA LEU A 612 13.86 -6.11 2.03
C LEU A 612 12.51 -6.58 2.56
N LYS A 613 12.11 -7.77 2.15
CA LYS A 613 11.01 -8.53 2.73
C LYS A 613 11.60 -9.49 3.75
N LEU A 614 11.28 -9.30 5.03
CA LEU A 614 11.73 -10.20 6.07
C LEU A 614 11.05 -11.58 5.91
N GLU A 615 11.83 -12.62 6.17
CA GLU A 615 11.31 -13.97 6.34
C GLU A 615 10.63 -14.07 7.71
N LYS A 616 9.53 -14.83 7.77
CA LYS A 616 8.66 -14.92 8.96
C LYS A 616 8.92 -16.19 9.74
#